data_AF-A0AB33A6N9-F1
#
_entry.id   AF-A0AB33A6N9-F1
#
_cell.length_a   1.000
_cell.length_b   1.000
_cell.length_c   1.000
_cell.angle_alpha   90.00
_cell.angle_beta   90.00
_cell.angle_gamma   90.00
#
_symmetry.space_group_name_H-M   'P 1'
#
loop_
_entity.id
_entity.type
_entity.pdbx_description
1 polymer ?
#
loop_
_entity_poly.entity_id
_entity_poly.type
_entity_poly.pdbx_seq_one_letter_code
_entity_poly.pdbx_strand_id
1 'polypeptide(L)'
;MDAFTAICEVINAIPDFFREKRLVRNEVRQGWSDETVVLSQAEIAVKVARALLHRLGDRGYQVVWLPAVNEDEFGTRTVQVPLSFQPWADGEVRLNEHGTGVVIAHVPSRLPIRDAPQLAAALLAAHRATRTKPE
;
A
#
# COMPACT_ATOMS: atom_id res chain seq x y z
N MET A 1 0.21 1.15 -18.90
CA MET A 1 -0.77 0.37 -18.13
C MET A 1 -1.09 1.18 -16.89
N ASP A 2 -2.35 1.43 -16.58
CA ASP A 2 -2.77 2.13 -15.36
C ASP A 2 -2.96 1.14 -14.18
N ALA A 3 -2.98 1.66 -12.96
CA ALA A 3 -3.06 0.83 -11.75
C ALA A 3 -4.35 0.00 -11.68
N PHE A 4 -5.48 0.53 -12.18
CA PHE A 4 -6.76 -0.18 -12.19
C PHE A 4 -6.69 -1.39 -13.12
N THR A 5 -6.20 -1.22 -14.35
CA THR A 5 -5.96 -2.33 -15.29
C THR A 5 -5.03 -3.38 -14.69
N ALA A 6 -3.93 -2.96 -14.07
CA ALA A 6 -2.99 -3.90 -13.43
C ALA A 6 -3.65 -4.71 -12.30
N ILE A 7 -4.49 -4.08 -11.47
CA ILE A 7 -5.26 -4.75 -10.41
C ILE A 7 -6.22 -5.78 -11.00
N CYS A 8 -6.99 -5.39 -12.02
CA CYS A 8 -7.93 -6.29 -12.70
C CYS A 8 -7.23 -7.52 -13.29
N GLU A 9 -6.08 -7.33 -13.94
CA GLU A 9 -5.28 -8.43 -14.47
C GLU A 9 -4.74 -9.35 -13.37
N VAL A 10 -4.31 -8.81 -12.22
CA VAL A 10 -3.88 -9.67 -11.09
C VAL A 10 -5.06 -10.52 -10.61
N ILE A 11 -6.22 -9.90 -10.37
CA ILE A 11 -7.40 -10.59 -9.82
C ILE A 11 -7.88 -11.68 -10.78
N ASN A 12 -7.95 -11.38 -12.08
CA ASN A 12 -8.37 -12.35 -13.10
C ASN A 12 -7.39 -13.53 -13.25
N ALA A 13 -6.11 -13.33 -12.92
CA ALA A 13 -5.10 -14.38 -12.97
C ALA A 13 -5.07 -15.27 -11.71
N ILE A 14 -5.95 -15.04 -10.72
CA ILE A 14 -6.06 -15.91 -9.54
C ILE A 14 -6.87 -17.15 -9.93
N PRO A 15 -6.26 -18.34 -9.95
CA PRO A 15 -6.99 -19.57 -10.26
C PRO A 15 -8.05 -19.83 -9.20
N ASP A 16 -9.18 -20.40 -9.61
CA ASP A 16 -10.19 -20.92 -8.69
C ASP A 16 -10.71 -19.86 -7.70
N PHE A 17 -10.73 -18.60 -8.14
CA PHE A 17 -10.96 -17.42 -7.31
C PHE A 17 -12.25 -17.49 -6.47
N PHE A 18 -13.33 -18.02 -7.05
CA PHE A 18 -14.62 -18.22 -6.37
C PHE A 18 -14.94 -19.68 -6.03
N ARG A 19 -14.10 -20.64 -6.45
CA ARG A 19 -14.41 -22.07 -6.41
C ARG A 19 -13.16 -22.87 -6.12
N GLU A 20 -12.94 -23.21 -4.86
CA GLU A 20 -11.81 -24.06 -4.51
C GLU A 20 -12.25 -25.53 -4.51
N LYS A 21 -11.45 -26.40 -5.13
CA LYS A 21 -11.67 -27.84 -5.03
C LYS A 21 -10.96 -28.37 -3.80
N ARG A 22 -11.69 -29.06 -2.94
CA ARG A 22 -11.15 -29.74 -1.78
C ARG A 22 -11.38 -31.24 -1.90
N LEU A 23 -10.31 -32.02 -1.73
CA LEU A 23 -10.42 -33.46 -1.57
C LEU A 23 -11.04 -33.76 -0.21
N VAL A 24 -12.23 -34.34 -0.22
CA VAL A 24 -12.93 -34.78 0.99
C VAL A 24 -13.03 -36.30 0.94
N ARG A 25 -12.74 -36.93 2.08
CA ARG A 25 -12.90 -38.37 2.23
C ARG A 25 -14.38 -38.67 2.31
N ASN A 26 -14.89 -39.42 1.34
CA ASN A 26 -16.29 -39.76 1.25
C ASN A 26 -16.48 -41.15 1.88
N GLU A 27 -16.97 -41.17 3.11
CA GLU A 27 -17.14 -42.40 3.90
C GLU A 27 -18.12 -43.38 3.24
N VAL A 28 -19.11 -42.87 2.50
CA VAL A 28 -20.14 -43.65 1.80
C VAL A 28 -19.60 -44.34 0.54
N ARG A 29 -18.65 -43.73 -0.17
CA ARG A 29 -18.03 -44.30 -1.38
C ARG A 29 -16.69 -45.00 -1.13
N GLN A 30 -16.23 -45.05 0.12
CA GLN A 30 -14.88 -45.52 0.50
C GLN A 30 -13.77 -44.98 -0.44
N GLY A 31 -13.78 -43.67 -0.66
CA GLY A 31 -12.84 -43.03 -1.58
C GLY A 31 -12.71 -41.54 -1.35
N TRP A 32 -11.82 -40.91 -2.11
CA TRP A 32 -11.67 -39.46 -2.13
C TRP A 32 -12.53 -38.87 -3.26
N SER A 33 -13.21 -37.76 -2.99
CA SER A 33 -13.93 -37.00 -4.00
C SER A 33 -13.58 -35.52 -3.92
N ASP A 34 -13.50 -34.86 -5.07
CA ASP A 34 -13.42 -33.41 -5.14
C ASP A 34 -14.77 -32.79 -4.80
N GLU A 35 -14.80 -31.96 -3.77
CA GLU A 35 -15.94 -31.11 -3.44
C GLU A 35 -15.62 -29.67 -3.81
N THR A 36 -16.58 -28.99 -4.44
CA THR A 36 -16.46 -27.55 -4.72
C THR A 36 -16.84 -26.79 -3.46
N VAL A 37 -15.86 -26.18 -2.82
CA VAL A 37 -16.07 -25.33 -1.65
C VAL A 37 -16.34 -23.91 -2.14
N VAL A 38 -17.48 -23.37 -1.73
CA VAL A 38 -17.80 -21.95 -1.91
C VAL A 38 -17.08 -21.17 -0.83
N LEU A 39 -16.15 -20.31 -1.23
CA LEU A 39 -15.36 -19.50 -0.31
C LEU A 39 -16.21 -18.36 0.26
N SER A 40 -16.01 -18.07 1.54
CA SER A 40 -16.54 -16.88 2.19
C SER A 40 -15.87 -15.60 1.66
N GLN A 41 -16.51 -14.45 1.89
CA GLN A 41 -15.95 -13.15 1.50
C GLN A 41 -14.57 -12.87 2.15
N ALA A 42 -14.38 -13.32 3.40
CA ALA A 42 -13.11 -13.15 4.11
C ALA A 42 -11.97 -13.98 3.46
N GLU A 43 -12.25 -15.21 3.07
CA GLU A 43 -11.28 -16.07 2.37
C GLU A 43 -10.92 -15.51 0.99
N ILE A 44 -11.91 -14.98 0.26
CA ILE A 44 -11.67 -14.29 -1.01
C ILE A 44 -10.80 -13.06 -0.79
N ALA A 45 -11.09 -12.23 0.20
CA ALA A 45 -10.30 -11.03 0.50
C ALA A 45 -8.83 -11.35 0.79
N VAL A 46 -8.56 -12.42 1.54
CA VAL A 46 -7.18 -12.89 1.81
C VAL A 46 -6.49 -13.33 0.52
N LYS A 47 -7.17 -14.08 -0.36
CA LYS A 47 -6.61 -14.50 -1.66
C LYS A 47 -6.28 -13.30 -2.54
N VAL A 48 -7.20 -12.33 -2.64
CA VAL A 48 -6.99 -11.07 -3.38
C VAL A 48 -5.79 -10.32 -2.83
N ALA A 49 -5.76 -10.06 -1.52
CA ALA A 49 -4.70 -9.28 -0.89
C ALA A 49 -3.32 -9.90 -1.14
N ARG A 50 -3.22 -11.24 -1.00
CA ARG A 50 -1.97 -11.97 -1.24
C ARG A 50 -1.51 -11.86 -2.70
N ALA A 51 -2.43 -12.06 -3.65
CA ALA A 51 -2.12 -11.98 -5.06
C ALA A 51 -1.72 -10.55 -5.48
N LEU A 52 -2.45 -9.54 -5.00
CA LEU A 52 -2.17 -8.13 -5.30
C LEU A 52 -0.82 -7.70 -4.77
N LEU A 53 -0.54 -7.93 -3.49
CA LEU A 53 0.72 -7.48 -2.87
C LEU A 53 1.94 -8.14 -3.53
N HIS A 54 1.81 -9.40 -3.97
CA HIS A 54 2.90 -10.10 -4.65
C HIS A 54 3.08 -9.61 -6.10
N ARG A 55 2.00 -9.52 -6.88
CA ARG A 55 2.08 -9.32 -8.34
C ARG A 55 2.10 -7.85 -8.78
N LEU A 56 1.69 -6.92 -7.93
CA LEU A 56 1.83 -5.50 -8.23
C LEU A 56 3.31 -5.08 -8.26
N GLY A 57 4.13 -5.64 -7.36
CA GLY A 57 5.58 -5.40 -7.33
C GLY A 57 6.27 -5.80 -8.64
N ASP A 58 5.94 -6.97 -9.19
CA ASP A 58 6.49 -7.46 -10.47
C ASP A 58 6.18 -6.54 -11.65
N ARG A 59 5.11 -5.74 -11.55
CA ARG A 59 4.69 -4.77 -12.56
C ARG A 59 5.17 -3.35 -12.28
N GLY A 60 6.05 -3.16 -11.31
CA GLY A 60 6.61 -1.85 -10.95
C GLY A 60 5.69 -0.98 -10.10
N TYR A 61 4.64 -1.55 -9.51
CA TYR A 61 3.77 -0.84 -8.57
C TYR A 61 4.19 -1.14 -7.14
N GLN A 62 4.45 -0.09 -6.37
CA GLN A 62 4.72 -0.19 -4.94
C GLN A 62 3.51 0.31 -4.16
N VAL A 63 2.99 -0.53 -3.27
CA VAL A 63 2.00 -0.10 -2.27
C VAL A 63 2.75 0.48 -1.08
N VAL A 64 2.45 1.73 -0.74
CA VAL A 64 3.06 2.43 0.40
C VAL A 64 1.97 2.93 1.35
N TRP A 65 2.21 2.78 2.64
CA TRP A 65 1.39 3.43 3.65
C TRP A 65 1.73 4.93 3.69
N LEU A 66 0.71 5.79 3.66
CA LEU A 66 0.93 7.23 3.73
C LEU A 66 1.02 7.67 5.20
N PRO A 67 2.12 8.29 5.64
CA PRO A 67 2.23 8.84 6.98
C PRO A 67 1.19 9.94 7.22
N ALA A 68 0.90 10.20 8.49
CA ALA A 68 -0.01 11.27 8.89
C ALA A 68 0.57 12.65 8.52
N VAL A 69 -0.34 13.56 8.19
CA VAL A 69 -0.03 14.97 7.98
C VAL A 69 -0.43 15.71 9.24
N ASN A 70 0.54 16.29 9.93
CA ASN A 70 0.32 17.09 11.12
C ASN A 70 0.22 18.55 10.74
N GLU A 71 -0.51 19.34 11.51
CA GLU A 71 -0.59 20.81 11.36
C GLU A 71 -0.08 21.46 12.64
N ASP A 72 0.83 22.41 12.52
CA ASP A 72 1.33 23.17 13.67
C ASP A 72 0.39 24.33 14.05
N GLU A 73 0.72 25.02 15.13
CA GLU A 73 -0.05 26.17 15.64
C GLU A 73 -0.10 27.37 14.68
N PHE A 74 0.75 27.39 13.66
CA PHE A 74 0.81 28.42 12.63
C PHE A 74 0.15 27.97 11.31
N GLY A 75 -0.48 26.78 11.28
CA GLY A 75 -1.13 26.23 10.09
C GLY A 75 -0.18 25.55 9.10
N THR A 76 1.10 25.38 9.47
CA THR A 76 2.06 24.67 8.63
C THR A 76 1.78 23.18 8.70
N ARG A 77 1.50 22.58 7.54
CA ARG A 77 1.29 21.14 7.43
C ARG A 77 2.60 20.43 7.17
N THR A 78 2.93 19.45 8.01
CA THR A 78 4.19 18.73 8.01
C THR A 78 3.99 17.22 8.03
N VAL A 79 4.90 16.51 7.40
CA VAL A 79 4.94 15.05 7.37
C VAL A 79 6.32 14.61 7.80
N GLN A 80 6.37 13.80 8.85
CA GLN A 80 7.62 13.28 9.40
C GLN A 80 8.18 12.17 8.50
N VAL A 81 9.50 12.17 8.33
CA VAL A 81 10.27 11.21 7.56
C VAL A 81 11.23 10.52 8.51
N PRO A 82 10.91 9.30 8.98
CA PRO A 82 11.84 8.54 9.80
C PRO A 82 13.12 8.21 9.02
N LEU A 83 14.27 8.64 9.54
CA LEU A 83 15.56 8.46 8.88
C LEU A 83 16.42 7.44 9.62
N SER A 84 16.84 6.39 8.92
CA SER A 84 17.62 5.31 9.53
C SER A 84 19.02 5.70 10.02
N PHE A 85 19.61 6.77 9.47
CA PHE A 85 20.94 7.25 9.83
C PHE A 85 20.92 8.28 10.97
N GLN A 86 19.74 8.83 11.29
CA GLN A 86 19.50 9.72 12.43
C GLN A 86 18.22 9.31 13.17
N PRO A 87 18.20 8.17 13.89
CA PRO A 87 16.99 7.67 14.54
C PRO A 87 16.43 8.57 15.64
N TRP A 88 17.19 9.56 16.10
CA TRP A 88 16.82 10.52 17.15
C TRP A 88 16.26 11.84 16.60
N ALA A 89 16.23 12.02 15.28
CA ALA A 89 15.72 13.23 14.63
C ALA A 89 15.09 12.86 13.29
N ASP A 90 13.82 13.19 13.12
CA ASP A 90 13.11 12.93 11.87
C ASP A 90 13.45 14.01 10.82
N GLY A 91 13.47 13.59 9.57
CA GLY A 91 13.38 14.51 8.44
C GLY A 91 11.93 14.99 8.29
N GLU A 92 11.71 16.04 7.52
CA GLU A 92 10.36 16.60 7.35
C GLU A 92 10.08 16.98 5.90
N VAL A 93 8.83 16.75 5.49
CA VAL A 93 8.24 17.36 4.31
C VAL A 93 7.20 18.36 4.77
N ARG A 94 7.43 19.64 4.50
CA ARG A 94 6.52 20.73 4.86
C ARG A 94 5.78 21.23 3.64
N LEU A 95 4.47 21.36 3.73
CA LEU A 95 3.67 22.04 2.72
C LEU A 95 3.77 23.54 2.96
N ASN A 96 3.89 24.32 1.87
CA ASN A 96 3.71 25.76 1.98
C ASN A 96 2.23 26.12 2.20
N GLU A 97 1.96 27.32 2.71
CA GLU A 97 0.62 27.81 3.08
C GLU A 97 -0.42 27.69 1.95
N HIS A 98 0.03 27.77 0.70
CA HIS A 98 -0.84 27.69 -0.48
C HIS A 98 -0.90 26.29 -1.14
N GLY A 99 -0.18 25.29 -0.61
CA GLY A 99 -0.09 23.96 -1.20
C GLY A 99 0.50 23.93 -2.62
N THR A 100 1.22 24.98 -3.02
CA THR A 100 1.86 25.12 -4.34
C THR A 100 3.25 24.51 -4.40
N GLY A 101 3.80 24.10 -3.25
CA GLY A 101 5.14 23.52 -3.16
C GLY A 101 5.38 22.80 -1.84
N VAL A 102 6.47 22.05 -1.80
CA VAL A 102 6.93 21.32 -0.62
C VAL A 102 8.37 21.71 -0.31
N VAL A 103 8.68 21.83 0.98
CA VAL A 103 10.05 22.01 1.50
C VAL A 103 10.47 20.69 2.13
N ILE A 104 11.62 20.18 1.72
CA ILE A 104 12.26 19.02 2.34
C ILE A 104 13.29 19.55 3.34
N ALA A 105 13.04 19.35 4.62
CA ALA A 105 13.89 19.83 5.71
C ALA A 105 14.50 18.64 6.47
N HIS A 106 15.71 18.82 6.99
CA HIS A 106 16.41 17.82 7.81
C HIS A 106 16.62 16.44 7.15
N VAL A 107 16.45 16.34 5.82
CA VAL A 107 16.79 15.17 5.01
C VAL A 107 18.14 15.43 4.32
N PRO A 108 19.08 14.48 4.34
CA PRO A 108 20.40 14.69 3.76
C PRO A 108 20.30 14.73 2.24
N SER A 109 21.14 15.54 1.61
CA SER A 109 21.28 15.58 0.15
C SER A 109 21.72 14.23 -0.43
N ARG A 110 22.45 13.43 0.35
CA ARG A 110 22.79 12.04 0.06
C ARG A 110 21.94 11.11 0.94
N LEU A 111 20.73 10.79 0.46
CA LEU A 111 19.80 9.90 1.13
C LEU A 111 20.22 8.44 0.95
N PRO A 112 20.38 7.65 2.03
CA PRO A 112 20.53 6.20 1.91
C PRO A 112 19.35 5.58 1.16
N ILE A 113 19.61 4.64 0.24
CA ILE A 113 18.56 4.07 -0.62
C ILE A 113 17.42 3.41 0.18
N ARG A 114 17.72 2.91 1.39
CA ARG A 114 16.75 2.30 2.31
C ARG A 114 15.74 3.28 2.90
N ASP A 115 16.05 4.59 2.91
CA ASP A 115 15.19 5.66 3.41
C ASP A 115 14.38 6.32 2.27
N ALA A 116 14.66 5.98 1.01
CA ALA A 116 13.97 6.56 -0.14
C ALA A 116 12.46 6.27 -0.13
N PRO A 117 11.97 5.06 0.22
CA PRO A 117 10.53 4.81 0.31
C PRO A 117 9.81 5.70 1.33
N GLN A 118 10.45 6.01 2.46
CA GLN A 118 9.90 6.82 3.55
C GLN A 118 9.73 8.27 3.08
N LEU A 119 10.76 8.84 2.45
CA LEU A 119 10.68 10.17 1.85
C LEU A 119 9.61 10.23 0.74
N ALA A 120 9.57 9.21 -0.13
CA ALA A 120 8.56 9.13 -1.18
C ALA A 120 7.13 9.08 -0.62
N ALA A 121 6.90 8.25 0.40
CA ALA A 121 5.60 8.17 1.08
C ALA A 121 5.21 9.50 1.73
N ALA A 122 6.15 10.22 2.33
CA ALA A 122 5.89 11.54 2.91
C ALA A 122 5.53 12.60 1.86
N LEU A 123 6.23 12.61 0.72
CA LEU A 123 5.91 13.49 -0.42
C LEU A 123 4.52 13.18 -0.99
N LEU A 124 4.16 11.90 -1.12
CA LEU A 124 2.84 11.46 -1.56
C LEU A 124 1.74 11.83 -0.57
N ALA A 125 2.00 11.71 0.74
CA ALA A 125 1.08 12.14 1.80
C ALA A 125 0.83 13.65 1.74
N ALA A 126 1.90 14.44 1.59
CA ALA A 126 1.80 15.88 1.41
C ALA A 126 0.99 16.26 0.17
N HIS A 127 1.27 15.62 -0.98
CA HIS A 127 0.51 15.84 -2.21
C HIS A 127 -0.97 15.46 -2.08
N ARG A 128 -1.29 14.39 -1.34
CA ARG A 128 -2.69 14.02 -1.08
C ARG A 128 -3.40 15.10 -0.26
N ALA A 129 -2.72 15.68 0.73
CA ALA A 129 -3.29 16.70 1.60
C ALA A 129 -3.61 18.03 0.89
N THR A 130 -3.04 18.32 -0.28
CA THR A 130 -3.44 19.50 -1.08
C THR A 130 -4.77 19.29 -1.79
N ARG A 131 -5.14 18.03 -2.06
CA ARG A 131 -6.40 17.67 -2.73
C ARG A 131 -7.57 17.54 -1.76
N THR A 132 -7.28 17.23 -0.50
CA THR A 132 -8.26 17.20 0.59
C THR A 132 -8.25 18.55 1.29
N LYS A 133 -8.87 19.57 0.68
CA LYS A 133 -9.20 20.78 1.43
C LYS A 133 -10.27 20.40 2.47
N PRO A 134 -10.17 20.80 3.75
CA PRO A 134 -11.33 20.77 4.61
C PRO A 134 -12.34 21.76 4.04
N GLU A 135 -13.58 21.31 3.85
CA GLU A 135 -14.75 22.18 3.63
C GLU A 135 -15.01 23.05 4.87
#